data_AF-A0A7K3GC21-F1
#
_entry.id   AF-A0A7K3GC21-F1
#
_cell.length_a   1.000
_cell.length_b   1.000
_cell.length_c   1.000
_cell.angle_alpha   90.00
_cell.angle_beta   90.00
_cell.angle_gamma   90.00
#
_symmetry.space_group_name_H-M   'P 1'
#
loop_
_entity.id
_entity.type
_entity.pdbx_description
1 polymer ?
#
loop_
_entity_poly.entity_id
_entity_poly.type
_entity_poly.pdbx_seq_one_letter_code
_entity_poly.pdbx_strand_id
1 'polypeptide(L)'
;MTFVSLRDIHCDEETDEVGDDEIYVLMSTVNLGAHVNVEGIPIPVPSFDVWRFGIFEGFAEGDTKGQPFQPFWTAPLADPDQAIFVGSVIENDNGVPEQYQHLLRLVVPKSLASSIGEPLDLVRSKLVREINEALNGVDLPIPFALDDDHVGTQELRYEPPELQRAAGDLVPKVLSYNGDGGRYRVTFDVSPDIFGAIRDRWIALGAGTSPVGRPVSGETPTFDGQGRFMNFSAGVISWHPETGAHGVWGAINGRWLQIGREQFGYPITDEFSSGSGRMSTFKALHLQGKPEASIFWTPQTGPVEIFGAIHAHWKSMGAGGSGIGGPVSPEQDAPGGRIQNFQNGRLFWNAATGQVSQA
;
A
#
# COMPACT_ATOMS: atom_id res chain seq x y z
N MET A 1 -4.14 -7.98 10.18
CA MET A 1 -4.94 -8.66 9.14
C MET A 1 -4.02 -8.98 7.96
N THR A 2 -4.48 -9.77 6.98
CA THR A 2 -3.75 -10.02 5.72
C THR A 2 -4.59 -9.47 4.58
N PHE A 3 -3.96 -8.75 3.65
CA PHE A 3 -4.64 -8.28 2.44
C PHE A 3 -4.23 -9.08 1.23
N VAL A 4 -5.21 -9.44 0.40
CA VAL A 4 -4.98 -9.92 -0.96
C VAL A 4 -5.66 -8.98 -1.95
N SER A 5 -4.92 -8.53 -2.97
CA SER A 5 -5.39 -7.56 -3.96
C SER A 5 -4.86 -7.86 -5.36
N LEU A 6 -5.59 -7.46 -6.39
CA LEU A 6 -5.03 -7.37 -7.74
C LEU A 6 -4.00 -6.24 -7.78
N ARG A 7 -2.80 -6.53 -8.29
CA ARG A 7 -1.77 -5.52 -8.56
C ARG A 7 -1.92 -4.98 -9.98
N ASP A 8 -1.79 -5.88 -10.95
CA ASP A 8 -1.79 -5.57 -12.38
C ASP A 8 -2.18 -6.79 -13.21
N ILE A 9 -2.56 -6.52 -14.46
CA ILE A 9 -2.67 -7.47 -15.54
C ILE A 9 -1.72 -7.02 -16.66
N HIS A 10 -1.11 -7.99 -17.35
CA HIS A 10 -0.22 -7.81 -18.48
C HIS A 10 -0.69 -8.65 -19.66
N CYS A 11 -0.73 -8.05 -20.85
CA CYS A 11 -1.00 -8.75 -22.11
C CYS A 11 0.31 -9.24 -22.71
N ASP A 12 0.50 -10.56 -22.80
CA ASP A 12 1.65 -11.16 -23.50
C ASP A 12 1.33 -11.50 -24.97
N GLU A 13 0.04 -11.63 -25.32
CA GLU A 13 -0.49 -11.87 -26.68
C GLU A 13 -1.95 -11.44 -26.67
N GLU A 14 -2.31 -10.49 -27.53
CA GLU A 14 -3.71 -10.09 -27.79
C GLU A 14 -4.48 -11.25 -28.42
N THR A 15 -5.81 -11.20 -28.34
CA THR A 15 -6.66 -12.15 -29.07
C THR A 15 -6.73 -11.75 -30.55
N ASP A 16 -7.33 -12.58 -31.40
CA ASP A 16 -7.47 -12.29 -32.85
C ASP A 16 -8.77 -11.55 -33.20
N GLU A 17 -9.36 -10.87 -32.22
CA GLU A 17 -10.57 -10.06 -32.28
C GLU A 17 -10.48 -8.85 -33.23
N VAL A 18 -11.62 -8.39 -33.75
CA VAL A 18 -11.71 -7.16 -34.57
C VAL A 18 -12.19 -6.01 -33.69
N GLY A 19 -11.27 -5.35 -32.99
CA GLY A 19 -11.62 -4.27 -32.06
C GLY A 19 -10.44 -3.79 -31.24
N ASP A 20 -10.73 -3.02 -30.20
CA ASP A 20 -9.78 -2.73 -29.11
C ASP A 20 -10.06 -3.76 -27.99
N ASP A 21 -9.05 -4.51 -27.53
CA ASP A 21 -9.24 -5.51 -26.46
C ASP A 21 -9.65 -4.85 -25.14
N GLU A 22 -10.69 -5.40 -24.51
CA GLU A 22 -11.23 -4.93 -23.24
C GLU A 22 -11.22 -6.05 -22.20
N ILE A 23 -10.27 -6.05 -21.28
CA ILE A 23 -10.12 -7.20 -20.36
C ILE A 23 -10.71 -6.91 -18.98
N TYR A 24 -11.32 -7.91 -18.35
CA TYR A 24 -11.64 -7.87 -16.93
C TYR A 24 -11.32 -9.17 -16.21
N VAL A 25 -11.07 -9.05 -14.91
CA VAL A 25 -10.77 -10.19 -14.03
C VAL A 25 -11.91 -10.38 -13.05
N LEU A 26 -12.47 -11.59 -13.02
CA LEU A 26 -13.38 -12.03 -11.97
C LEU A 26 -12.61 -12.82 -10.92
N MET A 27 -12.73 -12.43 -9.65
CA MET A 27 -12.10 -13.13 -8.54
C MET A 27 -13.16 -13.68 -7.59
N SER A 28 -13.40 -14.99 -7.67
CA SER A 28 -14.24 -15.72 -6.73
C SER A 28 -13.44 -16.07 -5.47
N THR A 29 -13.94 -15.68 -4.32
CA THR A 29 -13.29 -15.86 -3.02
C THR A 29 -14.16 -16.74 -2.14
N VAL A 30 -13.56 -17.67 -1.40
CA VAL A 30 -14.24 -18.51 -0.42
C VAL A 30 -13.45 -18.45 0.89
N ASN A 31 -14.11 -18.04 1.96
CA ASN A 31 -13.56 -18.07 3.32
C ASN A 31 -14.04 -19.33 4.04
N LEU A 32 -13.15 -20.32 4.13
CA LEU A 32 -13.41 -21.59 4.79
C LEU A 32 -13.36 -21.48 6.32
N GLY A 33 -12.72 -20.43 6.84
CA GLY A 33 -12.69 -20.09 8.27
C GLY A 33 -13.88 -19.26 8.74
N ALA A 34 -14.87 -18.99 7.88
CA ALA A 34 -16.06 -18.25 8.28
C ALA A 34 -16.99 -19.07 9.17
N HIS A 35 -17.60 -18.40 10.15
CA HIS A 35 -18.54 -19.00 11.08
C HIS A 35 -19.76 -18.09 11.27
N VAL A 36 -20.92 -18.69 11.48
CA VAL A 36 -22.12 -18.00 11.96
C VAL A 36 -22.38 -18.37 13.42
N ASN A 37 -22.74 -17.40 14.25
CA ASN A 37 -23.07 -17.66 15.65
C ASN A 37 -24.57 -17.96 15.78
N VAL A 38 -24.91 -19.17 16.23
CA VAL A 38 -26.29 -19.56 16.56
C VAL A 38 -26.34 -19.89 18.04
N GLU A 39 -27.08 -19.08 18.81
CA GLU A 39 -27.19 -19.23 20.28
C GLU A 39 -25.83 -19.28 21.01
N GLY A 40 -24.83 -18.55 20.49
CA GLY A 40 -23.47 -18.53 21.05
C GLY A 40 -22.58 -19.70 20.61
N ILE A 41 -23.07 -20.57 19.73
CA ILE A 41 -22.31 -21.66 19.13
C ILE A 41 -21.82 -21.22 17.74
N PRO A 42 -20.49 -21.22 17.49
CA PRO A 42 -19.95 -20.94 16.17
C PRO A 42 -20.14 -22.15 15.25
N ILE A 43 -20.93 -21.98 14.19
CA ILE A 43 -21.17 -22.99 13.15
C ILE A 43 -20.32 -22.65 11.92
N PRO A 44 -19.41 -23.52 11.46
CA PRO A 44 -18.65 -23.31 10.22
C PRO A 44 -19.58 -23.23 9.02
N VAL A 45 -19.60 -22.07 8.37
CA VAL A 45 -20.35 -21.84 7.14
C VAL A 45 -19.44 -21.01 6.25
N PRO A 46 -18.88 -21.60 5.17
CA PRO A 46 -18.04 -20.85 4.26
C PRO A 46 -18.79 -19.64 3.72
N SER A 47 -18.18 -18.46 3.82
CA SER A 47 -18.67 -17.28 3.12
C SER A 47 -17.97 -17.15 1.78
N PHE A 48 -18.60 -16.54 0.79
CA PHE A 48 -17.99 -16.32 -0.51
C PHE A 48 -18.37 -14.93 -1.05
N ASP A 49 -17.57 -14.42 -1.98
CA ASP A 49 -17.88 -13.24 -2.77
C ASP A 49 -17.19 -13.33 -4.14
N VAL A 50 -17.69 -12.58 -5.13
CA VAL A 50 -17.11 -12.48 -6.47
C VAL A 50 -16.79 -11.01 -6.74
N TRP A 51 -15.52 -10.73 -6.93
CA TRP A 51 -14.99 -9.40 -7.21
C TRP A 51 -14.76 -9.24 -8.72
N ARG A 52 -14.86 -8.01 -9.20
CA ARG A 52 -14.57 -7.65 -10.59
C ARG A 52 -13.51 -6.56 -10.60
N PHE A 53 -12.56 -6.69 -11.51
CA PHE A 53 -11.48 -5.73 -11.73
C PHE A 53 -11.37 -5.42 -13.22
N GLY A 54 -11.08 -4.15 -13.57
CA GLY A 54 -11.31 -3.63 -14.92
C GLY A 54 -12.72 -3.00 -15.05
N ILE A 55 -13.23 -2.76 -16.25
CA ILE A 55 -12.71 -3.14 -17.58
C ILE A 55 -11.42 -2.37 -17.89
N PHE A 56 -10.42 -3.06 -18.42
CA PHE A 56 -9.17 -2.50 -18.90
C PHE A 56 -9.28 -2.29 -20.42
N GLU A 57 -9.75 -1.11 -20.84
CA GLU A 57 -9.99 -0.77 -22.25
C GLU A 57 -8.70 -0.55 -23.05
N GLY A 58 -8.66 -0.97 -24.32
CA GLY A 58 -7.57 -0.72 -25.27
C GLY A 58 -6.28 -1.41 -24.85
N PHE A 59 -6.36 -2.71 -24.53
CA PHE A 59 -5.32 -3.44 -23.84
C PHE A 59 -4.41 -4.23 -24.78
N ALA A 60 -3.38 -3.56 -25.28
CA ALA A 60 -2.56 -4.07 -26.37
C ALA A 60 -1.44 -5.04 -25.93
N GLU A 61 -0.83 -5.77 -26.87
CA GLU A 61 0.30 -6.68 -26.65
C GLU A 61 1.46 -5.90 -26.02
N GLY A 62 1.91 -6.37 -24.85
CA GLY A 62 2.94 -5.73 -24.05
C GLY A 62 2.42 -4.70 -23.04
N ASP A 63 1.12 -4.33 -23.09
CA ASP A 63 0.54 -3.43 -22.11
C ASP A 63 0.50 -4.05 -20.72
N THR A 64 0.64 -3.19 -19.71
CA THR A 64 0.41 -3.54 -18.31
C THR A 64 -0.51 -2.51 -17.71
N LYS A 65 -1.64 -2.96 -17.18
CA LYS A 65 -2.63 -2.09 -16.53
C LYS A 65 -2.90 -2.57 -15.12
N GLY A 66 -3.02 -1.61 -14.22
CA GLY A 66 -3.44 -1.83 -12.84
C GLY A 66 -4.63 -0.95 -12.51
N GLN A 67 -5.07 -1.00 -11.27
CA GLN A 67 -6.15 -0.16 -10.77
C GLN A 67 -5.81 0.32 -9.35
N PRO A 68 -6.55 1.30 -8.79
CA PRO A 68 -6.38 1.69 -7.40
C PRO A 68 -6.44 0.50 -6.45
N PHE A 69 -5.64 0.53 -5.38
CA PHE A 69 -5.57 -0.57 -4.42
C PHE A 69 -6.96 -0.89 -3.84
N GLN A 70 -7.45 -2.09 -4.12
CA GLN A 70 -8.71 -2.63 -3.62
C GLN A 70 -8.48 -4.09 -3.19
N PRO A 71 -8.36 -4.37 -1.89
CA PRO A 71 -8.22 -5.74 -1.42
C PRO A 71 -9.56 -6.47 -1.53
N PHE A 72 -9.55 -7.64 -2.16
CA PHE A 72 -10.70 -8.55 -2.19
C PHE A 72 -10.72 -9.52 -1.01
N TRP A 73 -9.63 -9.55 -0.24
CA TRP A 73 -9.51 -10.33 0.97
C TRP A 73 -8.93 -9.51 2.10
N THR A 74 -9.58 -9.51 3.26
CA THR A 74 -9.19 -8.74 4.45
C THR A 74 -9.21 -9.56 5.75
N ALA A 75 -9.57 -10.85 5.66
CA ALA A 75 -9.57 -11.75 6.81
C ALA A 75 -8.14 -12.27 7.10
N PRO A 76 -7.85 -12.75 8.32
CA PRO A 76 -6.60 -13.44 8.60
C PRO A 76 -6.37 -14.59 7.62
N LEU A 77 -5.17 -14.64 7.03
CA LEU A 77 -4.75 -15.71 6.13
C LEU A 77 -3.33 -16.13 6.53
N ALA A 78 -3.25 -17.03 7.51
CA ALA A 78 -1.98 -17.58 7.99
C ALA A 78 -1.74 -19.00 7.46
N ASP A 79 -2.81 -19.68 7.05
CA ASP A 79 -2.80 -21.01 6.47
C ASP A 79 -3.54 -20.94 5.12
N PRO A 80 -2.94 -21.44 4.01
CA PRO A 80 -3.58 -21.41 2.70
C PRO A 80 -4.88 -22.23 2.63
N ASP A 81 -5.13 -23.14 3.57
CA ASP A 81 -6.35 -23.93 3.64
C ASP A 81 -7.52 -23.21 4.33
N GLN A 82 -7.33 -21.95 4.71
CA GLN A 82 -8.40 -21.08 5.21
C GLN A 82 -9.21 -20.42 4.09
N ALA A 83 -8.70 -20.44 2.85
CA ALA A 83 -9.34 -19.76 1.73
C ALA A 83 -9.17 -20.50 0.40
N ILE A 84 -10.10 -20.25 -0.50
CA ILE A 84 -9.98 -20.61 -1.93
C ILE A 84 -10.17 -19.33 -2.74
N PHE A 85 -9.27 -19.08 -3.67
CA PHE A 85 -9.33 -17.95 -4.60
C PHE A 85 -9.31 -18.50 -6.02
N VAL A 86 -10.32 -18.18 -6.81
CA VAL A 86 -10.41 -18.60 -8.21
C VAL A 86 -10.54 -17.36 -9.07
N GLY A 87 -9.50 -17.10 -9.86
CA GLY A 87 -9.46 -15.98 -10.80
C GLY A 87 -9.80 -16.45 -12.21
N SER A 88 -10.66 -15.70 -12.89
CA SER A 88 -11.01 -15.89 -14.30
C SER A 88 -10.72 -14.61 -15.08
N VAL A 89 -10.15 -14.75 -16.28
CA VAL A 89 -9.93 -13.64 -17.23
C VAL A 89 -10.97 -13.75 -18.32
N ILE A 90 -11.66 -12.64 -18.56
CA ILE A 90 -12.67 -12.49 -19.59
C ILE A 90 -12.27 -11.33 -20.48
N GLU A 91 -12.40 -11.56 -21.78
CA GLU A 91 -12.34 -10.52 -22.80
C GLU A 91 -13.75 -10.03 -23.09
N ASN A 92 -13.96 -8.74 -22.95
CA ASN A 92 -15.26 -8.10 -23.08
C ASN A 92 -15.45 -7.60 -24.51
N ASP A 93 -16.40 -8.16 -25.25
CA ASP A 93 -16.70 -7.68 -26.59
C ASP A 93 -17.96 -6.82 -26.56
N ASN A 94 -19.08 -7.46 -26.23
CA ASN A 94 -20.39 -6.83 -26.16
C ASN A 94 -21.24 -7.38 -25.01
N GLY A 95 -20.66 -8.24 -24.17
CA GLY A 95 -21.27 -8.76 -22.97
C GLY A 95 -21.41 -7.70 -21.89
N VAL A 96 -21.96 -8.14 -20.76
CA VAL A 96 -22.22 -7.29 -19.61
C VAL A 96 -21.47 -7.93 -18.43
N PRO A 97 -20.31 -7.39 -18.01
CA PRO A 97 -19.49 -8.01 -16.97
C PRO A 97 -20.22 -8.28 -15.65
N GLU A 98 -21.24 -7.49 -15.33
CA GLU A 98 -22.11 -7.72 -14.18
C GLU A 98 -22.87 -9.06 -14.27
N GLN A 99 -23.27 -9.48 -15.47
CA GLN A 99 -23.97 -10.76 -15.67
C GLN A 99 -23.05 -11.95 -15.38
N TYR A 100 -21.79 -11.90 -15.83
CA TYR A 100 -20.79 -12.91 -15.50
C TYR A 100 -20.51 -12.94 -13.99
N GLN A 101 -20.38 -11.78 -13.35
CA GLN A 101 -20.24 -11.71 -11.89
C GLN A 101 -21.46 -12.32 -11.16
N HIS A 102 -22.68 -12.06 -11.64
CA HIS A 102 -23.91 -12.63 -11.09
C HIS A 102 -24.01 -14.15 -11.31
N LEU A 103 -23.59 -14.64 -12.48
CA LEU A 103 -23.51 -16.07 -12.76
C LEU A 103 -22.61 -16.78 -11.75
N LEU A 104 -21.40 -16.24 -11.51
CA LEU A 104 -20.48 -16.83 -10.53
C LEU A 104 -21.03 -16.79 -9.09
N ARG A 105 -21.81 -15.75 -8.74
CA ARG A 105 -22.53 -15.70 -7.44
C ARG A 105 -23.60 -16.79 -7.28
N LEU A 106 -24.04 -17.43 -8.37
CA LEU A 106 -24.92 -18.61 -8.34
C LEU A 106 -24.12 -19.92 -8.35
N VAL A 107 -23.05 -19.99 -9.14
CA VAL A 107 -22.23 -21.19 -9.34
C VAL A 107 -21.42 -21.54 -8.10
N VAL A 108 -20.71 -20.56 -7.52
CA VAL A 108 -19.85 -20.76 -6.34
C VAL A 108 -20.60 -21.43 -5.18
N PRO A 109 -21.75 -20.91 -4.67
CA PRO A 109 -22.44 -21.56 -3.56
C PRO A 109 -22.99 -22.95 -3.91
N LYS A 110 -23.44 -23.17 -5.16
CA LYS A 110 -23.90 -24.50 -5.63
C LYS A 110 -22.75 -25.51 -5.60
N SER A 111 -21.57 -25.09 -6.05
CA SER A 111 -20.35 -25.91 -6.02
C SER A 111 -19.95 -26.30 -4.61
N LEU A 112 -19.93 -25.32 -3.69
CA LEU A 112 -19.61 -25.53 -2.28
C LEU A 112 -20.61 -26.48 -1.61
N ALA A 113 -21.91 -26.26 -1.81
CA ALA A 113 -22.96 -27.08 -1.21
C ALA A 113 -22.92 -28.54 -1.69
N SER A 114 -22.61 -28.76 -2.98
CA SER A 114 -22.50 -30.10 -3.54
C SER A 114 -21.17 -30.79 -3.21
N SER A 115 -20.26 -30.13 -2.50
CA SER A 115 -18.94 -30.65 -2.11
C SER A 115 -18.83 -30.85 -0.59
N ILE A 116 -19.95 -30.80 0.13
CA ILE A 116 -19.99 -31.05 1.58
C ILE A 116 -19.48 -32.47 1.87
N GLY A 117 -18.50 -32.57 2.75
CA GLY A 117 -17.89 -33.85 3.15
C GLY A 117 -16.74 -34.31 2.26
N GLU A 118 -16.45 -33.60 1.16
CA GLU A 118 -15.32 -33.90 0.28
C GLU A 118 -13.99 -33.38 0.85
N PRO A 119 -12.86 -34.02 0.52
CA PRO A 119 -11.53 -33.48 0.82
C PRO A 119 -11.31 -32.11 0.15
N LEU A 120 -10.58 -31.21 0.81
CA LEU A 120 -10.39 -29.83 0.33
C LEU A 120 -9.81 -29.74 -1.09
N ASP A 121 -8.85 -30.60 -1.46
CA ASP A 121 -8.31 -30.62 -2.82
C ASP A 121 -9.37 -30.95 -3.89
N LEU A 122 -10.36 -31.78 -3.54
CA LEU A 122 -11.48 -32.08 -4.42
C LEU A 122 -12.47 -30.91 -4.48
N VAL A 123 -12.72 -30.22 -3.36
CA VAL A 123 -13.52 -28.98 -3.34
C VAL A 123 -12.89 -27.91 -4.24
N ARG A 124 -11.57 -27.69 -4.14
CA ARG A 124 -10.82 -26.72 -4.95
C ARG A 124 -10.90 -27.03 -6.44
N SER A 125 -10.53 -28.24 -6.83
CA SER A 125 -10.53 -28.66 -8.24
C SER A 125 -11.92 -28.66 -8.86
N LYS A 126 -12.95 -29.07 -8.10
CA LYS A 126 -14.35 -29.00 -8.55
C LYS A 126 -14.83 -27.56 -8.71
N LEU A 127 -14.49 -26.66 -7.78
CA LEU A 127 -14.87 -25.24 -7.87
C LEU A 127 -14.27 -24.58 -9.11
N VAL A 128 -12.96 -24.77 -9.36
CA VAL A 128 -12.28 -24.27 -10.56
C VAL A 128 -12.95 -24.80 -11.83
N ARG A 129 -13.23 -26.10 -11.88
CA ARG A 129 -13.89 -26.75 -13.02
C ARG A 129 -15.30 -26.20 -13.27
N GLU A 130 -16.13 -26.09 -12.25
CA GLU A 130 -17.52 -25.63 -12.40
C GLU A 130 -17.62 -24.14 -12.75
N ILE A 131 -16.69 -23.30 -12.25
CA ILE A 131 -16.56 -21.90 -12.68
C ILE A 131 -16.16 -21.85 -14.16
N ASN A 132 -15.14 -22.63 -14.56
CA ASN A 132 -14.69 -22.69 -15.94
C ASN A 132 -15.79 -23.18 -16.89
N GLU A 133 -16.51 -24.25 -16.54
CA GLU A 133 -17.64 -24.77 -17.32
C GLU A 133 -18.76 -23.72 -17.47
N ALA A 134 -19.12 -23.04 -16.38
CA ALA A 134 -20.17 -22.02 -16.41
C ALA A 134 -19.81 -20.82 -17.29
N LEU A 135 -18.57 -20.34 -17.23
CA LEU A 135 -18.09 -19.21 -18.04
C LEU A 135 -17.94 -19.57 -19.53
N ASN A 136 -17.75 -20.85 -19.86
CA ASN A 136 -17.79 -21.36 -21.24
C ASN A 136 -19.23 -21.71 -21.70
N GLY A 137 -20.26 -21.28 -20.98
CA GLY A 137 -21.66 -21.51 -21.34
C GLY A 137 -22.18 -22.93 -21.14
N VAL A 138 -21.46 -23.78 -20.41
CA VAL A 138 -21.88 -25.15 -20.11
C VAL A 138 -22.83 -25.14 -18.89
N ASP A 139 -23.97 -25.82 -18.99
CA ASP A 139 -24.94 -26.01 -17.90
C ASP A 139 -25.49 -24.71 -17.27
N LEU A 140 -25.84 -23.72 -18.10
CA LEU A 140 -26.45 -22.48 -17.62
C LEU A 140 -27.84 -22.74 -16.99
N PRO A 141 -28.06 -22.36 -15.71
CA PRO A 141 -29.33 -22.63 -15.01
C PRO A 141 -30.51 -21.75 -15.47
N ILE A 142 -30.26 -20.77 -16.36
CA ILE A 142 -31.20 -19.76 -16.88
C ILE A 142 -30.63 -19.23 -18.22
N PRO A 143 -31.40 -18.61 -19.13
CA PRO A 143 -30.89 -18.11 -20.40
C PRO A 143 -30.07 -16.84 -20.17
N PHE A 144 -28.79 -17.00 -19.86
CA PHE A 144 -27.78 -15.96 -19.98
C PHE A 144 -27.21 -16.04 -21.41
N ALA A 145 -27.15 -14.91 -22.10
CA ALA A 145 -26.28 -14.79 -23.25
C ALA A 145 -24.87 -14.52 -22.71
N LEU A 146 -23.93 -15.37 -23.08
CA LEU A 146 -22.50 -15.14 -22.85
C LEU A 146 -21.97 -14.74 -24.21
N ASP A 147 -21.73 -13.45 -24.36
CA ASP A 147 -21.29 -12.86 -25.62
C ASP A 147 -19.81 -12.41 -25.53
N ASP A 148 -19.17 -12.59 -24.35
CA ASP A 148 -17.75 -12.35 -24.08
C ASP A 148 -16.95 -13.66 -24.07
N ASP A 149 -15.71 -13.59 -24.55
CA ASP A 149 -14.77 -14.69 -24.61
C ASP A 149 -14.04 -14.96 -23.28
N HIS A 150 -13.99 -16.23 -22.90
CA HIS A 150 -13.41 -16.67 -21.63
C HIS A 150 -12.03 -17.27 -21.84
N VAL A 151 -11.01 -16.42 -21.67
CA VAL A 151 -9.59 -16.79 -21.78
C VAL A 151 -9.21 -17.94 -20.84
N GLY A 152 -9.69 -17.93 -19.59
CA GLY A 152 -9.50 -19.08 -18.70
C GLY A 152 -9.70 -18.82 -17.22
N THR A 153 -9.74 -19.91 -16.45
CA THR A 153 -9.99 -19.93 -15.01
C THR A 153 -8.91 -20.71 -14.26
N GLN A 154 -8.37 -20.15 -13.18
CA GLN A 154 -7.32 -20.76 -12.37
C GLN A 154 -7.46 -20.46 -10.88
N GLU A 155 -6.94 -21.36 -10.05
CA GLU A 155 -6.80 -21.11 -8.61
C GLU A 155 -5.59 -20.23 -8.31
N LEU A 156 -5.80 -19.17 -7.52
CA LEU A 156 -4.74 -18.41 -6.87
C LEU A 156 -4.40 -19.08 -5.53
N ARG A 157 -3.36 -19.91 -5.52
CA ARG A 157 -2.90 -20.59 -4.30
C ARG A 157 -1.60 -19.97 -3.77
N TYR A 158 -1.64 -19.56 -2.50
CA TYR A 158 -0.45 -19.16 -1.76
C TYR A 158 0.16 -20.36 -1.04
N GLU A 159 1.48 -20.37 -0.93
CA GLU A 159 2.23 -21.35 -0.15
C GLU A 159 2.52 -20.81 1.26
N PRO A 160 2.69 -21.67 2.29
CA PRO A 160 3.01 -21.21 3.63
C PRO A 160 4.21 -20.25 3.72
N PRO A 161 5.33 -20.44 2.98
CA PRO A 161 6.43 -19.48 2.95
C PRO A 161 6.08 -18.13 2.30
N GLU A 162 5.10 -18.09 1.39
CA GLU A 162 4.60 -16.84 0.81
C GLU A 162 3.81 -16.06 1.86
N LEU A 163 2.87 -16.71 2.57
CA LEU A 163 2.10 -16.08 3.64
C LEU A 163 2.99 -15.62 4.81
N GLN A 164 4.02 -16.40 5.16
CA GLN A 164 4.97 -16.01 6.20
C GLN A 164 5.75 -14.74 5.82
N ARG A 165 6.15 -14.59 4.55
CA ARG A 165 6.82 -13.37 4.07
C ARG A 165 5.85 -12.19 4.02
N ALA A 166 4.60 -12.44 3.64
CA ALA A 166 3.55 -11.43 3.55
C ALA A 166 3.21 -10.75 4.89
N ALA A 167 3.61 -11.35 6.02
CA ALA A 167 3.48 -10.74 7.34
C ALA A 167 4.26 -9.41 7.48
N GLY A 168 5.25 -9.16 6.63
CA GLY A 168 6.05 -7.92 6.69
C GLY A 168 6.53 -7.40 5.34
N ASP A 169 6.06 -7.95 4.22
CA ASP A 169 6.44 -7.53 2.88
C ASP A 169 5.27 -7.69 1.90
N LEU A 170 5.41 -7.14 0.68
CA LEU A 170 4.51 -7.48 -0.41
C LEU A 170 5.04 -8.71 -1.15
N VAL A 171 4.20 -9.73 -1.27
CA VAL A 171 4.54 -10.95 -2.00
C VAL A 171 3.67 -11.04 -3.25
N PRO A 172 4.26 -10.80 -4.44
CA PRO A 172 3.53 -10.98 -5.70
C PRO A 172 3.38 -12.47 -6.03
N LYS A 173 2.23 -12.82 -6.60
CA LYS A 173 1.92 -14.12 -7.20
C LYS A 173 1.33 -13.88 -8.58
N VAL A 174 1.90 -14.52 -9.59
CA VAL A 174 1.46 -14.37 -10.98
C VAL A 174 0.68 -15.62 -11.39
N LEU A 175 -0.49 -15.42 -12.00
CA LEU A 175 -1.22 -16.44 -12.73
C LEU A 175 -1.16 -16.15 -14.23
N SER A 176 -0.99 -17.19 -15.06
CA SER A 176 -0.86 -17.09 -16.52
C SER A 176 -2.04 -17.75 -17.22
N TYR A 177 -2.88 -16.96 -17.87
CA TYR A 177 -4.09 -17.40 -18.57
C TYR A 177 -3.80 -17.51 -20.06
N ASN A 178 -4.25 -18.61 -20.68
CA ASN A 178 -4.06 -18.88 -22.10
C ASN A 178 -5.35 -19.52 -22.63
N GLY A 179 -5.99 -18.90 -23.60
CA GLY A 179 -7.24 -19.36 -24.22
C GLY A 179 -7.78 -18.27 -25.15
N ASP A 180 -8.62 -18.67 -26.12
CA ASP A 180 -9.16 -17.79 -27.18
C ASP A 180 -8.12 -16.91 -27.88
N GLY A 181 -6.98 -17.49 -28.24
CA GLY A 181 -5.92 -16.74 -28.92
C GLY A 181 -5.12 -15.80 -28.01
N GLY A 182 -5.67 -15.40 -26.85
CA GLY A 182 -5.02 -14.51 -25.89
C GLY A 182 -4.10 -15.17 -24.87
N ARG A 183 -3.11 -14.40 -24.42
CA ARG A 183 -2.24 -14.76 -23.29
C ARG A 183 -2.06 -13.59 -22.33
N TYR A 184 -2.48 -13.80 -21.08
CA TYR A 184 -2.46 -12.77 -20.05
C TYR A 184 -1.77 -13.24 -18.78
N ARG A 185 -0.98 -12.35 -18.15
CA ARG A 185 -0.44 -12.54 -16.81
C ARG A 185 -1.13 -11.62 -15.82
N VAL A 186 -1.73 -12.19 -14.78
CA VAL A 186 -2.40 -11.44 -13.71
C VAL A 186 -1.56 -11.53 -12.45
N THR A 187 -1.11 -10.39 -11.94
CA THR A 187 -0.31 -10.30 -10.72
C THR A 187 -1.19 -9.94 -9.54
N PHE A 188 -1.17 -10.77 -8.51
CA PHE A 188 -1.84 -10.54 -7.23
C PHE A 188 -0.80 -10.32 -6.13
N ASP A 189 -1.11 -9.44 -5.19
CA ASP A 189 -0.31 -9.22 -3.99
C ASP A 189 -0.99 -9.82 -2.77
N VAL A 190 -0.23 -10.57 -1.97
CA VAL A 190 -0.54 -10.77 -0.55
C VAL A 190 0.39 -9.89 0.28
N SER A 191 -0.19 -9.16 1.24
CA SER A 191 0.50 -8.09 1.97
C SER A 191 0.00 -7.95 3.41
N PRO A 192 0.76 -7.26 4.30
CA PRO A 192 0.30 -6.99 5.65
C PRO A 192 -0.86 -5.97 5.64
N ASP A 193 -1.40 -5.67 6.82
CA ASP A 193 -2.44 -4.68 7.06
C ASP A 193 -1.94 -3.24 6.85
N ILE A 194 -1.68 -2.90 5.59
CA ILE A 194 -1.19 -1.61 5.12
C ILE A 194 -1.94 -1.21 3.86
N PHE A 195 -2.45 0.02 3.82
CA PHE A 195 -3.29 0.52 2.73
C PHE A 195 -3.07 2.02 2.49
N GLY A 196 -3.77 2.56 1.50
CA GLY A 196 -3.79 4.00 1.20
C GLY A 196 -2.40 4.62 0.99
N ALA A 197 -2.29 5.91 1.31
CA ALA A 197 -1.09 6.69 1.04
C ALA A 197 0.15 6.20 1.81
N ILE A 198 -0.03 5.59 2.98
CA ILE A 198 1.09 5.01 3.74
C ILE A 198 1.64 3.78 3.00
N ARG A 199 0.77 2.89 2.50
CA ARG A 199 1.17 1.77 1.63
C ARG A 199 1.93 2.26 0.41
N ASP A 200 1.37 3.22 -0.31
CA ASP A 200 1.95 3.70 -1.57
C ASP A 200 3.33 4.32 -1.34
N ARG A 201 3.51 5.07 -0.24
CA ARG A 201 4.82 5.60 0.13
C ARG A 201 5.80 4.51 0.53
N TRP A 202 5.37 3.51 1.29
CA TRP A 202 6.22 2.38 1.66
C TRP A 202 6.71 1.60 0.43
N ILE A 203 5.83 1.35 -0.54
CA ILE A 203 6.19 0.72 -1.82
C ILE A 203 7.20 1.59 -2.58
N ALA A 204 6.93 2.89 -2.71
CA ALA A 204 7.83 3.83 -3.39
C ALA A 204 9.23 3.90 -2.75
N LEU A 205 9.32 3.60 -1.45
CA LEU A 205 10.58 3.52 -0.69
C LEU A 205 11.29 2.16 -0.81
N GLY A 206 10.71 1.16 -1.47
CA GLY A 206 11.28 -0.18 -1.62
C GLY A 206 10.68 -1.25 -0.71
N ALA A 207 9.47 -1.04 -0.18
CA ALA A 207 8.71 -2.00 0.63
C ALA A 207 9.54 -2.57 1.80
N GLY A 208 9.59 -3.90 1.98
CA GLY A 208 10.32 -4.53 3.07
C GLY A 208 11.83 -4.28 3.08
N THR A 209 12.39 -3.74 1.98
CA THR A 209 13.81 -3.33 1.86
C THR A 209 14.03 -1.83 2.04
N SER A 210 12.96 -1.07 2.27
CA SER A 210 13.02 0.39 2.45
C SER A 210 13.81 0.79 3.70
N PRO A 211 14.29 2.05 3.78
CA PRO A 211 14.96 2.57 4.97
C PRO A 211 14.11 2.55 6.25
N VAL A 212 12.77 2.62 6.13
CA VAL A 212 11.86 2.50 7.28
C VAL A 212 11.68 1.03 7.71
N GLY A 213 11.94 0.07 6.82
CA GLY A 213 11.88 -1.36 7.07
C GLY A 213 10.48 -1.96 6.91
N ARG A 214 10.16 -2.97 7.70
CA ARG A 214 8.90 -3.73 7.62
C ARG A 214 7.83 -3.17 8.56
N PRO A 215 6.53 -3.22 8.22
CA PRO A 215 5.45 -2.82 9.12
C PRO A 215 5.51 -3.59 10.44
N VAL A 216 5.32 -2.91 11.56
CA VAL A 216 5.23 -3.54 12.90
C VAL A 216 3.94 -3.21 13.65
N SER A 217 3.11 -2.32 13.11
CA SER A 217 1.80 -1.96 13.64
C SER A 217 0.81 -1.73 12.50
N GLY A 218 -0.49 -1.69 12.83
CA GLY A 218 -1.51 -1.09 11.95
C GLY A 218 -1.41 0.44 11.91
N GLU A 219 -2.18 1.06 11.02
CA GLU A 219 -2.31 2.52 10.98
C GLU A 219 -2.97 3.06 12.26
N THR A 220 -2.44 4.14 12.81
CA THR A 220 -2.91 4.78 14.03
C THR A 220 -3.19 6.27 13.78
N PRO A 221 -4.28 6.85 14.33
CA PRO A 221 -4.50 8.29 14.27
C PRO A 221 -3.39 9.05 15.00
N THR A 222 -3.03 10.22 14.47
CA THR A 222 -2.12 11.16 15.12
C THR A 222 -2.79 11.88 16.29
N PHE A 223 -1.99 12.58 17.12
CA PHE A 223 -2.45 13.24 18.34
C PHE A 223 -3.59 14.25 18.12
N ASP A 224 -3.66 14.85 16.93
CA ASP A 224 -4.66 15.85 16.54
C ASP A 224 -5.84 15.25 15.75
N GLY A 225 -5.83 13.94 15.49
CA GLY A 225 -6.86 13.24 14.74
C GLY A 225 -6.94 13.54 13.24
N GLN A 226 -6.06 14.39 12.70
CA GLN A 226 -6.08 14.79 11.28
C GLN A 226 -5.24 13.88 10.40
N GLY A 227 -4.17 13.31 10.95
CA GLY A 227 -3.25 12.43 10.26
C GLY A 227 -3.40 10.96 10.66
N ARG A 228 -2.60 10.15 9.99
CA ARG A 228 -2.40 8.72 10.24
C ARG A 228 -0.90 8.46 10.26
N PHE A 229 -0.45 7.52 11.06
CA PHE A 229 0.93 7.04 10.98
C PHE A 229 0.96 5.52 11.16
N MET A 230 2.05 4.91 10.69
CA MET A 230 2.34 3.51 10.93
C MET A 230 3.80 3.37 11.37
N ASN A 231 4.03 2.50 12.35
CA ASN A 231 5.39 2.18 12.78
C ASN A 231 5.96 1.07 11.90
N PHE A 232 7.23 1.23 11.56
CA PHE A 232 8.04 0.25 10.86
C PHE A 232 9.25 -0.12 11.70
N SER A 233 9.92 -1.21 11.37
CA SER A 233 11.04 -1.74 12.16
C SER A 233 12.23 -0.78 12.34
N ALA A 234 12.39 0.20 11.44
CA ALA A 234 13.48 1.18 11.45
C ALA A 234 13.02 2.64 11.30
N GLY A 235 11.71 2.90 11.34
CA GLY A 235 11.17 4.24 11.09
C GLY A 235 9.66 4.35 11.27
N VAL A 236 9.13 5.47 10.82
CA VAL A 236 7.70 5.77 10.82
C VAL A 236 7.36 6.35 9.45
N ILE A 237 6.24 5.94 8.86
CA ILE A 237 5.60 6.72 7.79
C ILE A 237 4.41 7.43 8.40
N SER A 238 4.38 8.75 8.23
CA SER A 238 3.31 9.62 8.73
C SER A 238 2.64 10.33 7.56
N TRP A 239 1.32 10.37 7.57
CA TRP A 239 0.46 10.96 6.55
C TRP A 239 -0.43 12.04 7.14
N HIS A 240 -0.61 13.11 6.38
CA HIS A 240 -1.58 14.17 6.65
C HIS A 240 -2.21 14.66 5.34
N PRO A 241 -3.50 15.04 5.32
CA PRO A 241 -4.20 15.43 4.09
C PRO A 241 -3.54 16.58 3.33
N GLU A 242 -2.87 17.51 4.03
CA GLU A 242 -2.19 18.65 3.40
C GLU A 242 -0.76 18.35 2.90
N THR A 243 -0.11 17.29 3.39
CA THR A 243 1.33 17.06 3.15
C THR A 243 1.64 15.71 2.50
N GLY A 244 0.67 14.79 2.44
CA GLY A 244 0.89 13.43 1.97
C GLY A 244 1.63 12.57 3.00
N ALA A 245 2.06 11.37 2.56
CA ALA A 245 2.79 10.41 3.38
C ALA A 245 4.30 10.54 3.16
N HIS A 246 5.07 10.60 4.25
CA HIS A 246 6.53 10.65 4.22
C HIS A 246 7.15 9.78 5.30
N GLY A 247 8.28 9.16 4.96
CA GLY A 247 9.06 8.32 5.86
C GLY A 247 10.06 9.13 6.68
N VAL A 248 10.14 8.86 7.97
CA VAL A 248 11.18 9.35 8.88
C VAL A 248 11.87 8.14 9.50
N TRP A 249 13.18 8.00 9.30
CA TRP A 249 13.94 6.83 9.76
C TRP A 249 15.25 7.22 10.46
N GLY A 250 15.94 6.20 10.98
CA GLY A 250 17.28 6.33 11.54
C GLY A 250 17.37 7.33 12.71
N ALA A 251 18.49 8.05 12.79
CA ALA A 251 18.76 8.99 13.87
C ALA A 251 17.79 10.19 13.86
N ILE A 252 17.37 10.64 12.67
CA ILE A 252 16.39 11.73 12.54
C ILE A 252 15.04 11.31 13.13
N ASN A 253 14.58 10.09 12.85
CA ASN A 253 13.39 9.54 13.51
C ASN A 253 13.56 9.50 15.02
N GLY A 254 14.70 9.01 15.51
CA GLY A 254 14.98 8.98 16.95
C GLY A 254 14.82 10.36 17.61
N ARG A 255 15.34 11.43 16.98
CA ARG A 255 15.16 12.80 17.50
C ARG A 255 13.72 13.27 17.39
N TRP A 256 13.09 13.05 16.24
CA TRP A 256 11.69 13.44 16.00
C TRP A 256 10.74 12.81 17.02
N LEU A 257 10.92 11.52 17.35
CA LEU A 257 10.21 10.82 18.43
C LEU A 257 10.40 11.51 19.79
N GLN A 258 11.62 11.92 20.13
CA GLN A 258 11.94 12.56 21.41
C GLN A 258 11.32 13.95 21.58
N ILE A 259 11.18 14.71 20.48
CA ILE A 259 10.67 16.08 20.50
C ILE A 259 9.16 16.18 20.22
N GLY A 260 8.44 15.07 20.29
CA GLY A 260 6.97 15.05 20.22
C GLY A 260 6.36 14.68 18.87
N ARG A 261 7.16 14.18 17.91
CA ARG A 261 6.72 13.70 16.59
C ARG A 261 5.87 14.71 15.81
N GLU A 262 4.65 14.36 15.44
CA GLU A 262 3.73 15.22 14.72
C GLU A 262 3.41 16.51 15.49
N GLN A 263 3.60 16.58 16.81
CA GLN A 263 3.51 17.83 17.58
C GLN A 263 4.64 18.82 17.21
N PHE A 264 5.85 18.31 16.96
CA PHE A 264 6.90 19.12 16.35
C PHE A 264 6.50 19.48 14.92
N GLY A 265 6.06 18.49 14.15
CA GLY A 265 5.50 18.74 12.83
C GLY A 265 5.30 17.46 12.02
N TYR A 266 4.42 17.55 11.02
CA TYR A 266 4.26 16.50 10.01
C TYR A 266 5.43 16.53 9.04
N PRO A 267 6.00 15.37 8.68
CA PRO A 267 7.04 15.34 7.65
C PRO A 267 6.45 15.77 6.30
N ILE A 268 7.22 16.57 5.57
CA ILE A 268 6.90 17.03 4.19
C ILE A 268 7.93 16.55 3.17
N THR A 269 9.00 15.91 3.65
CA THR A 269 9.97 15.18 2.85
C THR A 269 10.31 13.88 3.57
N ASP A 270 10.72 12.88 2.79
CA ASP A 270 11.57 11.81 3.31
C ASP A 270 12.96 12.37 3.68
N GLU A 271 13.85 11.52 4.23
CA GLU A 271 15.24 11.91 4.48
C GLU A 271 16.06 11.98 3.17
N PHE A 272 16.72 13.13 2.95
CA PHE A 272 17.57 13.39 1.80
C PHE A 272 18.95 13.96 2.19
N SER A 273 19.89 13.95 1.25
CA SER A 273 21.24 14.48 1.47
C SER A 273 21.25 16.02 1.42
N SER A 274 21.92 16.65 2.38
CA SER A 274 22.09 18.11 2.41
C SER A 274 23.50 18.44 2.90
N GLY A 275 24.36 18.88 1.97
CA GLY A 275 25.79 19.09 2.25
C GLY A 275 26.47 17.80 2.73
N SER A 276 27.16 17.87 3.88
CA SER A 276 27.84 16.74 4.52
C SER A 276 26.91 15.86 5.37
N GLY A 277 25.62 16.19 5.45
CA GLY A 277 24.66 15.54 6.32
C GLY A 277 23.39 15.05 5.62
N ARG A 278 22.44 14.62 6.45
CA ARG A 278 21.11 14.16 6.05
C ARG A 278 20.05 15.05 6.69
N MET A 279 18.92 15.22 6.03
CA MET A 279 17.87 16.13 6.50
C MET A 279 16.49 15.57 6.20
N SER A 280 15.56 15.75 7.13
CA SER A 280 14.11 15.68 6.88
C SER A 280 13.49 17.03 7.21
N THR A 281 12.49 17.43 6.43
CA THR A 281 11.77 18.69 6.62
C THR A 281 10.33 18.41 7.07
N PHE A 282 9.83 19.28 7.94
CA PHE A 282 8.56 19.14 8.63
C PHE A 282 7.76 20.43 8.52
N LYS A 283 6.44 20.32 8.48
CA LYS A 283 5.52 21.44 8.70
C LYS A 283 5.35 21.64 10.21
N ALA A 284 5.97 22.69 10.75
CA ALA A 284 6.17 22.88 12.18
C ALA A 284 4.88 23.25 12.92
N LEU A 285 4.13 22.26 13.42
CA LEU A 285 2.84 22.50 14.07
C LEU A 285 2.94 23.28 15.40
N HIS A 286 4.10 23.22 16.06
CA HIS A 286 4.38 23.94 17.29
C HIS A 286 4.59 25.45 17.10
N LEU A 287 4.63 25.96 15.86
CA LEU A 287 4.88 27.36 15.55
C LEU A 287 3.68 28.03 14.85
N GLN A 288 3.45 29.31 15.14
CA GLN A 288 2.46 30.11 14.46
C GLN A 288 2.78 30.18 12.95
N GLY A 289 1.75 30.05 12.11
CA GLY A 289 1.91 30.02 10.65
C GLY A 289 2.45 28.69 10.12
N LYS A 290 2.77 27.73 11.01
CA LYS A 290 3.25 26.39 10.68
C LYS A 290 4.35 26.40 9.60
N PRO A 291 5.42 27.21 9.77
CA PRO A 291 6.52 27.29 8.81
C PRO A 291 7.22 25.93 8.68
N GLU A 292 8.14 25.85 7.74
CA GLU A 292 9.02 24.69 7.70
C GLU A 292 9.97 24.67 8.92
N ALA A 293 10.28 23.46 9.35
CA ALA A 293 11.37 23.14 10.26
C ALA A 293 12.12 21.94 9.70
N SER A 294 13.35 21.71 10.14
CA SER A 294 14.12 20.54 9.75
C SER A 294 14.78 19.89 10.95
N ILE A 295 15.05 18.60 10.83
CA ILE A 295 16.02 17.91 11.67
C ILE A 295 17.17 17.55 10.76
N PHE A 296 18.37 18.03 11.09
CA PHE A 296 19.60 17.83 10.34
C PHE A 296 20.52 16.89 11.09
N TRP A 297 21.11 15.92 10.41
CA TRP A 297 22.00 14.93 10.99
C TRP A 297 23.37 14.94 10.32
N THR A 298 24.43 14.85 11.13
CA THR A 298 25.77 14.44 10.68
C THR A 298 26.33 13.38 11.61
N PRO A 299 27.32 12.58 11.17
CA PRO A 299 28.02 11.65 12.05
C PRO A 299 28.67 12.34 13.27
N GLN A 300 29.10 13.60 13.14
CA GLN A 300 29.83 14.32 14.18
C GLN A 300 28.91 14.89 15.27
N THR A 301 27.72 15.36 14.88
CA THR A 301 26.82 16.13 15.76
C THR A 301 25.57 15.36 16.16
N GLY A 302 25.25 14.27 15.46
CA GLY A 302 23.95 13.64 15.56
C GLY A 302 22.81 14.51 15.00
N PRO A 303 21.56 14.12 15.25
CA PRO A 303 20.36 14.80 14.74
C PRO A 303 20.02 16.03 15.59
N VAL A 304 19.91 17.19 14.96
CA VAL A 304 19.62 18.48 15.61
C VAL A 304 18.47 19.17 14.88
N GLU A 305 17.44 19.56 15.63
CA GLU A 305 16.31 20.34 15.14
C GLU A 305 16.67 21.81 14.91
N ILE A 306 16.06 22.39 13.89
CA ILE A 306 16.21 23.79 13.49
C ILE A 306 14.86 24.27 12.93
N PHE A 307 14.35 25.39 13.44
CA PHE A 307 13.02 25.90 13.10
C PHE A 307 12.96 27.44 13.11
N GLY A 308 11.79 27.99 12.77
CA GLY A 308 11.52 29.42 12.84
C GLY A 308 12.39 30.28 11.92
N ALA A 309 12.68 31.51 12.35
CA ALA A 309 13.43 32.47 11.54
C ALA A 309 14.88 32.03 11.29
N ILE A 310 15.52 31.37 12.28
CA ILE A 310 16.88 30.84 12.13
C ILE A 310 16.91 29.77 11.04
N HIS A 311 15.94 28.85 11.02
CA HIS A 311 15.80 27.87 9.94
C HIS A 311 15.61 28.52 8.58
N ALA A 312 14.69 29.48 8.46
CA ALA A 312 14.42 30.15 7.20
C ALA A 312 15.68 30.83 6.65
N HIS A 313 16.44 31.51 7.51
CA HIS A 313 17.70 32.14 7.14
C HIS A 313 18.76 31.11 6.74
N TRP A 314 18.96 30.06 7.54
CA TRP A 314 19.90 28.98 7.22
C TRP A 314 19.57 28.26 5.92
N LYS A 315 18.29 27.97 5.65
CA LYS A 315 17.82 27.40 4.39
C LYS A 315 18.11 28.33 3.22
N SER A 316 17.92 29.65 3.37
CA SER A 316 18.24 30.65 2.34
C SER A 316 19.73 30.71 1.98
N MET A 317 20.61 30.32 2.90
CA MET A 317 22.06 30.24 2.67
C MET A 317 22.51 28.93 2.00
N GLY A 318 21.60 27.97 1.75
CA GLY A 318 21.93 26.65 1.21
C GLY A 318 21.91 25.50 2.23
N ALA A 319 21.33 25.72 3.42
CA ALA A 319 21.16 24.72 4.46
C ALA A 319 22.49 24.03 4.83
N GLY A 320 22.52 22.69 4.91
CA GLY A 320 23.73 21.93 5.27
C GLY A 320 24.88 22.08 4.27
N GLY A 321 24.61 22.58 3.06
CA GLY A 321 25.63 22.90 2.05
C GLY A 321 26.17 24.33 2.13
N SER A 322 25.64 25.16 3.03
CA SER A 322 26.10 26.53 3.24
C SER A 322 27.47 26.60 3.92
N GLY A 323 28.15 27.75 3.83
CA GLY A 323 29.44 27.96 4.48
C GLY A 323 29.42 27.86 6.01
N ILE A 324 28.26 28.11 6.64
CA ILE A 324 28.11 27.97 8.10
C ILE A 324 27.95 26.49 8.55
N GLY A 325 27.61 25.59 7.61
CA GLY A 325 27.43 24.17 7.84
C GLY A 325 26.12 23.83 8.55
N GLY A 326 26.05 22.63 9.14
CA GLY A 326 24.88 22.17 9.90
C GLY A 326 24.83 22.67 11.35
N PRO A 327 23.65 22.67 12.00
CA PRO A 327 23.53 22.98 13.41
C PRO A 327 24.23 21.92 14.28
N VAL A 328 24.85 22.36 15.38
CA VAL A 328 25.56 21.48 16.34
C VAL A 328 24.86 21.40 17.70
N SER A 329 23.87 22.26 17.94
CA SER A 329 23.03 22.24 19.13
C SER A 329 21.63 22.74 18.80
N PRO A 330 20.61 22.38 19.61
CA PRO A 330 19.31 23.05 19.58
C PRO A 330 19.42 24.57 19.77
N GLU A 331 18.37 25.29 19.37
CA GLU A 331 18.21 26.72 19.57
C GLU A 331 18.02 27.06 21.06
N GLN A 332 18.79 28.04 21.56
CA GLN A 332 18.85 28.43 22.97
C GLN A 332 18.39 29.87 23.15
N ASP A 333 17.86 30.17 24.34
CA ASP A 333 17.54 31.54 24.73
C ASP A 333 18.83 32.35 24.92
N ALA A 334 18.80 33.61 24.47
CA ALA A 334 19.91 34.56 24.63
C ALA A 334 19.36 35.96 24.93
N PRO A 335 20.13 36.84 25.61
CA PRO A 335 19.69 38.22 25.81
C PRO A 335 19.31 38.90 24.50
N GLY A 336 18.06 39.37 24.39
CA GLY A 336 17.54 40.04 23.20
C GLY A 336 17.01 39.11 22.10
N GLY A 337 16.99 37.79 22.29
CA GLY A 337 16.38 36.87 21.34
C GLY A 337 16.82 35.42 21.52
N ARG A 338 17.19 34.76 20.42
CA ARG A 338 17.57 33.33 20.43
C ARG A 338 18.80 33.08 19.58
N ILE A 339 19.56 32.05 19.92
CA ILE A 339 20.81 31.72 19.24
C ILE A 339 20.90 30.23 18.94
N GLN A 340 21.48 29.88 17.80
CA GLN A 340 21.79 28.50 17.47
C GLN A 340 23.23 28.40 16.96
N ASN A 341 23.96 27.40 17.44
CA ASN A 341 25.34 27.13 17.04
C ASN A 341 25.37 26.19 15.84
N PHE A 342 26.30 26.45 14.93
CA PHE A 342 26.57 25.71 13.70
C PHE A 342 28.04 25.34 13.64
N GLN A 343 28.40 24.45 12.71
CA GLN A 343 29.77 23.94 12.56
C GLN A 343 30.80 25.08 12.40
N ASN A 344 30.46 26.11 11.62
CA ASN A 344 31.37 27.21 11.29
C ASN A 344 30.84 28.59 11.74
N GLY A 345 30.04 28.65 12.80
CA GLY A 345 29.55 29.92 13.34
C GLY A 345 28.28 29.78 14.17
N ARG A 346 27.59 30.90 14.40
CA ARG A 346 26.29 30.92 15.06
C ARG A 346 25.34 31.89 14.36
N LEU A 347 24.05 31.59 14.43
CA LEU A 347 22.99 32.50 14.00
C LEU A 347 22.25 33.01 15.23
N PHE A 348 22.06 34.33 15.29
CA PHE A 348 21.29 35.00 16.32
C PHE A 348 20.04 35.61 15.70
N TRP A 349 18.87 35.28 16.26
CA TRP A 349 17.61 35.93 15.97
C TRP A 349 17.32 37.02 17.01
N ASN A 350 17.06 38.23 16.54
CA ASN A 350 16.73 39.37 17.39
C ASN A 350 15.22 39.48 17.59
N ALA A 351 14.76 39.41 18.84
CA ALA A 351 13.32 39.44 19.17
C ALA A 351 12.64 40.79 18.90
N ALA A 352 13.39 41.89 18.90
CA ALA A 352 12.85 43.23 18.67
C ALA A 352 12.66 43.53 17.16
N THR A 353 13.52 42.98 16.30
CA THR A 353 13.50 43.28 14.85
C THR A 353 13.02 42.11 14.00
N GLY A 354 13.00 40.89 14.54
CA GLY A 354 12.71 39.66 13.81
C GLY A 354 13.84 39.21 12.86
N GLN A 355 14.98 39.92 12.84
CA GLN A 355 16.07 39.65 11.92
C GLN A 355 17.03 38.59 12.45
N VAL A 356 17.61 37.82 11.52
CA VAL A 356 18.67 36.86 11.81
C VAL A 356 20.00 37.39 11.31
N SER A 357 21.03 37.30 12.14
CA SER A 357 22.41 37.68 11.81
C SER A 357 23.38 36.55 12.16
N GLN A 358 24.39 36.35 11.31
CA GLN A 358 25.53 35.51 11.64
C GLN A 358 26.51 36.27 12.54
N ALA A 359 27.00 35.61 13.60
CA ALA A 359 27.87 36.20 14.63
C ALA A 359 29.08 35.33 14.99
#